data_AF-A0A1H8NAW5-F1
#
_entry.id   AF-A0A1H8NAW5-F1
#
_cell.length_a   1.000
_cell.length_b   1.000
_cell.length_c   1.000
_cell.angle_alpha   90.00
_cell.angle_beta   90.00
_cell.angle_gamma   90.00
#
_symmetry.space_group_name_H-M   'P 1'
#
loop_
_entity.id
_entity.type
_entity.pdbx_description
1 polymer ?
#
loop_
_entity_poly.entity_id
_entity_poly.type
_entity_poly.pdbx_seq_one_letter_code
_entity_poly.pdbx_strand_id
1 'polypeptide(L)' 'MMGDYGMGGGGFLWIAIFAALVVIPFWRLLPRYGIPNWVAILAIFPLVALILLWVMAFKDKIDGGAS' A
#
# COMPACT_ATOMS: atom_id res chain seq x y z
N MET A 1 -16.12 28.15 7.24
CA MET A 1 -16.66 27.79 5.91
C MET A 1 -15.59 26.98 5.21
N MET A 2 -15.69 25.65 5.29
CA MET A 2 -14.66 24.72 4.81
C MET A 2 -14.88 24.53 3.30
N GLY A 3 -13.84 24.81 2.53
CA GLY A 3 -13.89 25.07 1.10
C GLY A 3 -14.56 23.97 0.28
N ASP A 4 -15.30 24.45 -0.71
CA ASP A 4 -15.81 23.80 -1.90
C ASP A 4 -14.67 23.07 -2.66
N TYR A 5 -14.23 21.91 -2.15
CA TYR A 5 -13.36 20.99 -2.90
C TYR A 5 -14.24 20.26 -3.91
N GLY A 6 -14.50 20.98 -5.00
CA GLY A 6 -15.36 20.61 -6.11
C GLY A 6 -15.29 19.13 -6.47
N MET A 7 -16.46 18.52 -6.38
CA MET A 7 -16.84 17.18 -6.87
C MET A 7 -16.62 16.96 -8.38
N GLY A 8 -15.89 17.82 -9.10
CA GLY A 8 -15.76 17.78 -10.56
C GLY A 8 -14.36 17.53 -11.14
N GLY A 9 -13.28 17.67 -10.35
CA GLY A 9 -11.92 17.48 -10.90
C GLY A 9 -10.78 17.58 -9.89
N GLY A 10 -10.93 18.44 -8.87
CA GLY A 10 -9.98 18.49 -7.74
C GLY A 10 -10.01 17.22 -6.89
N GLY A 11 -11.19 16.64 -6.68
CA GLY A 11 -11.36 15.41 -5.89
C GLY A 11 -10.66 14.19 -6.50
N PHE A 12 -10.76 13.98 -7.82
CA PHE A 12 -10.11 12.84 -8.49
C PHE A 12 -8.58 12.92 -8.48
N LEU A 13 -8.02 14.12 -8.70
CA LEU A 13 -6.58 14.35 -8.57
C LEU A 13 -6.11 14.06 -7.14
N TRP A 14 -6.87 14.51 -6.14
CA TRP A 14 -6.58 14.21 -4.74
C TRP A 14 -6.62 12.72 -4.41
N ILE A 15 -7.62 11.99 -4.91
CA ILE A 15 -7.71 10.52 -4.75
C ILE A 15 -6.50 9.83 -5.39
N ALA A 16 -6.09 10.25 -6.59
CA ALA A 16 -4.94 9.68 -7.28
C ALA A 16 -3.63 9.92 -6.49
N ILE A 17 -3.43 11.13 -5.95
CA ILE A 17 -2.28 11.46 -5.09
C ILE A 17 -2.29 10.59 -3.84
N PHE A 18 -3.44 10.47 -3.17
CA PHE A 18 -3.57 9.63 -1.97
C PHE A 18 -3.29 8.16 -2.26
N ALA A 19 -3.85 7.62 -3.35
CA ALA A 19 -3.59 6.26 -3.79
C ALA A 19 -2.10 6.05 -4.09
N ALA A 20 -1.44 7.01 -4.74
CA ALA A 20 0.00 6.94 -4.99
C ALA A 20 0.82 6.93 -3.69
N LEU A 21 0.49 7.80 -2.73
CA LEU A 21 1.16 7.84 -1.42
C LEU A 21 1.03 6.52 -0.65
N VAL A 22 -0.07 5.78 -0.84
CA VAL A 22 -0.28 4.46 -0.23
C VAL A 22 0.40 3.35 -1.04
N VAL A 23 0.25 3.31 -2.36
CA VAL A 23 0.71 2.18 -3.19
C VAL A 23 2.23 2.22 -3.42
N ILE A 24 2.83 3.39 -3.66
CA ILE A 24 4.27 3.54 -3.93
C ILE A 24 5.16 2.94 -2.84
N PRO A 25 4.95 3.18 -1.53
CA PRO A 25 5.80 2.58 -0.51
C PRO A 25 5.72 1.06 -0.52
N PHE A 26 4.53 0.46 -0.71
CA PHE A 26 4.38 -0.98 -0.86
C PHE A 26 5.09 -1.50 -2.12
N TRP A 27 5.05 -0.75 -3.21
CA TRP A 27 5.75 -1.11 -4.45
C TRP A 27 7.26 -1.15 -4.26
N ARG A 28 7.81 -0.31 -3.38
CA ARG A 28 9.24 -0.33 -3.03
C ARG A 28 9.58 -1.42 -2.00
N LEU A 29 8.62 -1.77 -1.13
CA LEU A 29 8.80 -2.67 0.01
C LEU A 29 8.66 -4.15 -0.41
N LEU A 30 7.59 -4.50 -1.14
CA LEU A 30 7.23 -5.88 -1.49
C LEU A 30 8.36 -6.69 -2.19
N PRO A 31 9.14 -6.14 -3.14
CA PRO A 31 10.25 -6.87 -3.77
C PRO A 31 11.35 -7.29 -2.79
N ARG A 32 11.56 -6.51 -1.72
CA ARG A 32 12.57 -6.83 -0.71
C ARG A 32 12.23 -8.11 0.06
N TYR A 33 10.94 -8.45 0.09
CA TYR A 33 10.41 -9.66 0.69
C TYR A 33 10.06 -10.72 -0.37
N GLY A 34 10.54 -10.60 -1.61
CA GLY A 34 10.25 -11.56 -2.69
C GLY A 34 8.78 -11.59 -3.15
N ILE A 35 7.99 -10.58 -2.81
CA ILE A 35 6.58 -10.47 -3.22
C ILE A 35 6.51 -9.68 -4.54
N PRO A 36 5.73 -10.13 -5.54
CA PRO A 36 5.66 -9.44 -6.82
C PRO A 36 5.06 -8.04 -6.70
N ASN A 37 5.65 -7.12 -7.45
CA ASN A 37 5.40 -5.68 -7.39
C ASN A 37 3.94 -5.27 -7.63
N TRP A 38 3.24 -5.93 -8.53
CA TRP A 38 1.84 -5.61 -8.86
C TRP A 38 0.88 -5.77 -7.66
N VAL A 39 1.26 -6.57 -6.65
CA VAL A 39 0.49 -6.79 -5.42
C VAL A 39 0.36 -5.51 -4.59
N ALA A 40 1.26 -4.53 -4.79
CA ALA A 40 1.20 -3.23 -4.11
C ALA A 40 -0.12 -2.48 -4.36
N ILE A 41 -0.76 -2.70 -5.51
CA ILE A 41 -2.03 -2.07 -5.86
C ILE A 41 -3.14 -2.48 -4.89
N LEU A 42 -3.09 -3.71 -4.37
CA LEU A 42 -4.07 -4.22 -3.42
C LEU A 42 -4.00 -3.48 -2.07
N ALA A 43 -2.87 -2.81 -1.76
CA ALA A 43 -2.72 -2.01 -0.55
C ALA A 43 -3.64 -0.77 -0.52
N ILE A 44 -4.32 -0.45 -1.63
CA ILE A 44 -5.37 0.57 -1.63
C ILE A 44 -6.52 0.21 -0.69
N PHE A 45 -6.75 -1.09 -0.45
CA PHE A 45 -7.70 -1.58 0.54
C PHE A 45 -7.02 -1.68 1.92
N PRO A 46 -7.48 -0.94 2.94
CA PRO A 46 -6.78 -0.85 4.23
C PRO A 46 -6.57 -2.22 4.90
N LEU A 47 -7.56 -3.12 4.83
CA LEU A 47 -7.45 -4.46 5.40
C LEU A 47 -6.40 -5.31 4.66
N VAL A 48 -6.31 -5.18 3.34
CA VAL A 48 -5.30 -5.90 2.55
C VAL A 48 -3.91 -5.34 2.83
N ALA A 49 -3.76 -4.02 2.98
CA ALA A 49 -2.52 -3.40 3.41
C ALA A 49 -2.06 -3.94 4.78
N LEU A 50 -2.97 -4.07 5.76
CA LEU A 50 -2.66 -4.68 7.06
C LEU A 50 -2.18 -6.12 6.93
N ILE A 51 -2.85 -6.94 6.11
CA ILE A 51 -2.44 -8.32 5.86
C ILE A 51 -1.05 -8.37 5.18
N LEU A 52 -0.81 -7.53 4.17
CA LEU A 52 0.49 -7.45 3.49
C LEU A 52 1.61 -7.06 4.47
N LEU A 53 1.36 -6.08 5.34
CA LEU A 53 2.29 -5.70 6.39
C LEU A 53 2.54 -6.83 7.38
N TRP A 54 1.50 -7.57 7.76
CA TRP A 54 1.64 -8.74 8.63
C TRP A 54 2.51 -9.82 7.96
N VAL A 55 2.22 -10.17 6.71
CA VAL A 55 3.03 -11.14 5.95
C VAL A 55 4.49 -10.70 5.86
N MET A 56 4.76 -9.42 5.58
CA MET A 56 6.15 -8.90 5.54
C MET A 56 6.82 -8.89 6.92
N ALA A 57 6.11 -8.52 7.97
CA ALA A 57 6.64 -8.46 9.35
C ALA A 57 6.96 -9.85 9.91
N PHE A 58 6.21 -10.87 9.50
CA PHE A 58 6.39 -12.25 9.95
C PHE A 58 7.10 -13.13 8.92
N LYS A 59 7.47 -12.60 7.75
CA LYS A 59 8.18 -13.31 6.67
C LYS A 59 9.38 -14.11 7.20
N ASP A 60 10.26 -13.44 7.95
CA ASP A 60 11.48 -14.06 8.50
C ASP A 60 11.19 -15.19 9.51
N LYS A 61 10.00 -15.17 10.14
CA LYS A 61 9.56 -16.22 11.07
C LYS A 61 8.84 -17.37 10.35
N ILE A 62 8.23 -17.09 9.20
CA ILE A 62 7.51 -18.06 8.37
C ILE A 62 8.49 -18.88 7.53
N ASP A 63 9.53 -18.25 6.99
CA ASP A 63 10.53 -18.91 6.13
C ASP A 63 11.49 -19.84 6.90
N GLY A 64 11.26 -20.02 8.21
CA GLY A 64 12.07 -20.86 9.09
C GLY A 64 13.32 -20.12 9.54
N GLY A 65 13.36 -19.75 10.82
CA GLY A 65 14.48 -19.05 11.44
C GLY A 65 15.80 -19.75 11.12
N ALA A 66 16.63 -19.11 10.29
CA ALA A 66 18.05 -19.36 10.30
C ALA A 66 18.59 -18.69 11.56
N SER A 67 19.11 -19.56 12.43
CA SER A 67 19.81 -19.35 13.70
C SER A 67 20.72 -18.14 13.75
#